data_AF-A0AAD4WKP1-F1
#
_entry.id   AF-A0AAD4WKP1-F1
#
_cell.length_a   1.000
_cell.length_b   1.000
_cell.length_c   1.000
_cell.angle_alpha   90.00
_cell.angle_beta   90.00
_cell.angle_gamma   90.00
#
_symmetry.space_group_name_H-M   'P 1'
#
loop_
_entity.id
_entity.type
_entity.pdbx_description
1 polymer ?
#
loop_
_entity_poly.entity_id
_entity_poly.type
_entity_poly.pdbx_seq_one_letter_code
_entity_poly.pdbx_strand_id
1 'polypeptide(L)'
;MQQLLPVAIRSVLEKPARYAITRLCFFFNAICAKTVDVSKLDKLEEDVVVTLCLLEKYFPPSFFDIMVHLVVHLVREVRLCGPVYFRWMYPFERYMKVLKGTVGVPSSQKMGVSKPLSGCTVSVVDQDLLNQAHLYVLENTEEVLPYIEQHMIHIKTAYPKFRKRTKWLQDKHNSTFIQWLRFKVQSELEEDNHGASENLRWLAAGPNMAVPLYRSYLIKGTKFNMKAQDDVLTTQNSGVYLLAHTMQVASAKDKNSILSNMGFYGVIQEIWDLDYQKFTIPVFRCDWIDSSGLVVDELGFTLVDLSKIGHRNDQFVLASQVKQIFFVDDPMHRSWSVVLSMPNREYNDVIGDEVLGDVIIEC
;
A
#
# COMPACT_ATOMS: atom_id res chain seq x y z
N MET A 1 -16.81 -8.68 8.36
CA MET A 1 -16.89 -9.59 9.52
C MET A 1 -15.56 -10.27 9.80
N GLN A 2 -15.00 -11.06 8.87
CA GLN A 2 -13.81 -11.88 9.15
C GLN A 2 -12.52 -11.11 9.54
N GLN A 3 -12.32 -9.88 9.06
CA GLN A 3 -11.15 -9.06 9.46
C GLN A 3 -11.43 -8.12 10.64
N LEU A 4 -12.65 -7.57 10.72
CA LEU A 4 -13.03 -6.59 11.74
C LEU A 4 -13.49 -7.21 13.06
N LEU A 5 -14.15 -8.37 13.02
CA LEU A 5 -14.67 -9.03 14.23
C LEU A 5 -13.54 -9.37 15.22
N PRO A 6 -12.39 -9.95 14.79
CA PRO A 6 -11.27 -10.18 15.69
C PRO A 6 -10.75 -8.92 16.39
N VAL A 7 -10.83 -7.76 15.71
CA VAL A 7 -10.43 -6.46 16.28
C VAL A 7 -11.47 -5.97 17.28
N ALA A 8 -12.75 -6.03 16.92
CA ALA A 8 -13.86 -5.56 17.75
C ALA A 8 -13.97 -6.30 19.09
N ILE A 9 -13.69 -7.61 19.11
CA ILE A 9 -13.80 -8.43 20.33
C ILE A 9 -12.58 -8.30 21.27
N ARG A 10 -11.54 -7.53 20.89
CA ARG A 10 -10.28 -7.42 21.66
C ARG A 10 -10.51 -6.95 23.08
N SER A 11 -11.30 -5.90 23.28
CA SER A 11 -11.62 -5.38 24.63
C SER A 11 -12.79 -6.07 25.32
N VAL A 12 -13.53 -6.94 24.62
CA VAL A 12 -14.81 -7.50 25.09
C VAL A 12 -14.64 -8.88 25.69
N LEU A 13 -13.85 -9.75 25.05
CA LEU A 13 -13.72 -11.16 25.45
C LEU A 13 -12.39 -11.46 26.12
N GLU A 14 -12.42 -12.42 27.04
CA GLU A 14 -11.21 -12.96 27.66
C GLU A 14 -10.27 -13.59 26.62
N LYS A 15 -8.96 -13.54 26.92
CA LYS A 15 -7.89 -13.98 26.01
C LYS A 15 -8.14 -15.36 25.36
N PRO A 16 -8.58 -16.41 26.10
CA PRO A 16 -8.78 -17.73 25.50
C PRO A 16 -9.96 -17.79 24.52
N ALA A 17 -11.11 -17.18 24.87
CA ALA A 17 -12.29 -17.14 24.00
C ALA A 17 -12.03 -16.29 22.74
N ARG A 18 -11.36 -15.14 22.93
CA ARG A 18 -10.91 -14.28 21.83
C ARG A 18 -9.97 -15.01 20.87
N TYR A 19 -9.02 -15.78 21.40
CA TYR A 19 -8.08 -16.56 20.61
C TYR A 19 -8.83 -17.58 19.72
N ALA A 20 -9.80 -18.30 20.28
CA ALA A 20 -10.61 -19.26 19.54
C ALA A 20 -11.41 -18.62 18.40
N ILE A 21 -12.11 -17.51 18.68
CA ILE A 21 -12.87 -16.77 17.64
C ILE A 21 -11.95 -16.18 16.57
N THR A 22 -10.80 -15.65 16.98
CA THR A 22 -9.82 -15.06 16.05
C THR A 22 -9.29 -16.10 15.08
N ARG A 23 -8.93 -17.30 15.57
CA ARG A 23 -8.52 -18.42 14.72
C ARG A 23 -9.61 -18.82 13.72
N LEU A 24 -10.86 -18.88 14.16
CA LEU A 24 -11.99 -19.18 13.28
C LEU A 24 -12.13 -18.10 12.19
N CYS A 25 -11.98 -16.82 12.54
CA CYS A 25 -12.03 -15.73 11.58
C CYS A 25 -10.89 -15.81 10.54
N PHE A 26 -9.67 -16.16 10.96
CA PHE A 26 -8.54 -16.35 10.05
C PHE A 26 -8.72 -17.56 9.14
N PHE A 27 -9.28 -18.66 9.65
CA PHE A 27 -9.68 -19.79 8.82
C PHE A 27 -10.63 -19.35 7.71
N PHE A 28 -11.70 -18.62 8.06
CA PHE A 28 -12.64 -18.11 7.08
C PHE A 28 -12.01 -17.12 6.09
N ASN A 29 -11.12 -16.24 6.54
CA ASN A 29 -10.34 -15.35 5.66
C ASN A 29 -9.52 -16.15 4.65
N ALA A 30 -8.88 -17.25 5.07
CA ALA A 30 -8.04 -18.07 4.20
C ALA A 30 -8.85 -18.79 3.11
N ILE A 31 -9.97 -19.42 3.47
CA ILE A 31 -10.79 -20.17 2.49
C ILE A 31 -11.61 -19.25 1.56
N CYS A 32 -11.93 -18.03 2.01
CA CYS A 32 -12.66 -17.04 1.21
C CYS A 32 -11.75 -16.22 0.28
N ALA A 33 -10.44 -16.48 0.29
CA ALA A 33 -9.50 -15.82 -0.62
C ALA A 33 -9.82 -16.14 -2.10
N LYS A 34 -9.54 -15.18 -2.98
CA LYS A 34 -9.71 -15.34 -4.45
C LYS A 34 -8.86 -16.49 -5.00
N THR A 35 -7.67 -16.66 -4.45
CA THR A 35 -6.71 -17.71 -4.81
C THR A 35 -6.42 -18.58 -3.60
N VAL A 36 -6.41 -19.88 -3.80
CA VAL A 36 -6.16 -20.86 -2.73
C VAL A 36 -4.89 -21.62 -3.05
N ASP A 37 -4.01 -21.70 -2.06
CA ASP A 37 -2.77 -22.48 -2.13
C ASP A 37 -3.04 -23.90 -1.63
N VAL A 38 -3.07 -24.86 -2.55
CA VAL A 38 -3.43 -26.26 -2.28
C VAL A 38 -2.48 -26.89 -1.25
N SER A 39 -1.21 -26.48 -1.22
CA SER A 39 -0.21 -27.00 -0.29
C SER A 39 -0.51 -26.70 1.19
N LYS A 40 -1.33 -25.67 1.46
CA LYS A 40 -1.68 -25.23 2.81
C LYS A 40 -3.00 -25.82 3.30
N LEU A 41 -3.75 -26.52 2.45
CA LEU A 41 -5.09 -27.02 2.79
C LEU A 41 -5.04 -28.06 3.91
N ASP A 42 -4.09 -28.98 3.89
CA ASP A 42 -3.99 -30.02 4.93
C ASP A 42 -3.78 -29.41 6.32
N LYS A 43 -2.89 -28.41 6.41
CA LYS A 43 -2.68 -27.64 7.64
C LYS A 43 -3.93 -26.87 8.07
N LEU A 44 -4.66 -26.26 7.13
CA LEU A 44 -5.92 -25.56 7.43
C LEU A 44 -6.99 -26.53 7.97
N GLU A 45 -7.02 -27.77 7.49
CA GLU A 45 -7.92 -28.83 7.95
C GLU A 45 -7.60 -29.23 9.40
N GLU A 46 -6.33 -29.42 9.73
CA GLU A 46 -5.89 -29.68 11.11
C GLU A 46 -6.18 -28.49 12.04
N ASP A 47 -5.86 -27.28 11.59
CA ASP A 47 -6.01 -26.06 12.40
C ASP A 47 -7.48 -25.74 12.71
N VAL A 48 -8.41 -26.06 11.80
CA VAL A 48 -9.84 -25.82 12.03
C VAL A 48 -10.43 -26.81 13.03
N VAL A 49 -10.02 -28.08 13.00
CA VAL A 49 -10.45 -29.08 14.00
C VAL A 49 -10.02 -28.64 15.39
N VAL A 50 -8.75 -28.23 15.56
CA VAL A 50 -8.25 -27.68 16.83
C VAL A 50 -9.03 -26.43 17.25
N THR A 51 -9.37 -25.56 16.29
CA THR A 51 -10.14 -24.34 16.56
C THR A 51 -11.54 -24.65 17.07
N LEU A 52 -12.22 -25.66 16.52
CA LEU A 52 -13.54 -26.07 17.03
C LEU A 52 -13.45 -26.67 18.43
N CYS A 53 -12.45 -27.52 18.72
CA CYS A 53 -12.22 -28.04 20.07
C CYS A 53 -11.97 -26.90 21.09
N LEU A 54 -11.26 -25.85 20.69
CA LEU A 54 -11.08 -24.66 21.51
C LEU A 54 -12.39 -23.93 21.75
N LEU A 55 -13.24 -23.78 20.72
CA LEU A 55 -14.56 -23.18 20.90
C LEU A 55 -15.42 -24.02 21.86
N GLU A 56 -15.44 -25.34 21.74
CA GLU A 56 -16.23 -26.25 22.60
C GLU A 56 -15.86 -26.13 24.08
N LYS A 57 -14.60 -25.78 24.36
CA LYS A 57 -14.13 -25.54 25.73
C LYS A 57 -14.71 -24.28 26.37
N TYR A 58 -15.05 -23.26 25.58
CA TYR A 58 -15.40 -21.92 26.08
C TYR A 58 -16.85 -21.51 25.84
N PHE A 59 -17.54 -22.11 24.86
CA PHE A 59 -18.91 -21.78 24.50
C PHE A 59 -19.90 -22.84 24.97
N PRO A 60 -21.16 -22.47 25.28
CA PRO A 60 -22.16 -23.44 25.71
C PRO A 60 -22.53 -24.41 24.58
N PRO A 61 -22.98 -25.64 24.89
CA PRO A 61 -23.39 -26.62 23.87
C PRO A 61 -24.44 -26.11 22.88
N SER A 62 -25.29 -25.16 23.28
CA SER A 62 -26.29 -24.53 22.41
C SER A 62 -25.69 -23.70 21.27
N PHE A 63 -24.41 -23.34 21.35
CA PHE A 63 -23.67 -22.69 20.27
C PHE A 63 -23.32 -23.67 19.14
N PHE A 64 -23.18 -24.97 19.44
CA PHE A 64 -22.73 -26.00 18.50
C PHE A 64 -23.90 -26.65 17.77
N ASP A 65 -24.52 -25.87 16.90
CA ASP A 65 -25.50 -26.41 15.95
C ASP A 65 -24.82 -27.02 14.71
N ILE A 66 -25.65 -27.51 13.78
CA ILE A 66 -25.20 -28.10 12.52
C ILE A 66 -24.28 -27.15 11.73
N MET A 67 -24.51 -25.83 11.78
CA MET A 67 -23.72 -24.87 11.01
C MET A 67 -22.28 -24.79 11.50
N VAL A 68 -22.06 -24.85 12.83
CA VAL A 68 -20.71 -24.86 13.40
C VAL A 68 -19.98 -26.14 13.03
N HIS A 69 -20.68 -27.29 13.02
CA HIS A 69 -20.06 -28.56 12.65
C HIS A 69 -19.64 -28.59 11.17
N LEU A 70 -20.41 -27.98 10.27
CA LEU A 70 -20.08 -27.96 8.83
C LEU A 70 -18.73 -27.31 8.50
N VAL A 71 -18.19 -26.49 9.41
CA VAL A 71 -16.92 -25.78 9.22
C VAL A 71 -15.75 -26.74 8.95
N VAL A 72 -15.74 -27.95 9.56
CA VAL A 72 -14.66 -28.94 9.32
C VAL A 72 -14.65 -29.46 7.89
N HIS A 73 -15.78 -29.43 7.19
CA HIS A 73 -15.90 -29.95 5.83
C HIS A 73 -15.51 -28.94 4.75
N LEU A 74 -15.41 -27.66 5.10
CA LEU A 74 -15.17 -26.58 4.14
C LEU A 74 -13.82 -26.70 3.42
N VAL A 75 -12.79 -27.22 4.09
CA VAL A 75 -11.48 -27.44 3.45
C VAL A 75 -11.56 -28.49 2.36
N ARG A 76 -12.25 -29.61 2.63
CA ARG A 76 -12.49 -30.65 1.64
C ARG A 76 -13.31 -30.12 0.47
N GLU A 77 -14.30 -29.29 0.75
CA GLU A 77 -15.12 -28.65 -0.28
C GLU A 77 -14.29 -27.71 -1.18
N VAL A 78 -13.40 -26.89 -0.61
CA VAL A 78 -12.46 -26.05 -1.35
C VAL A 78 -11.53 -26.90 -2.22
N ARG A 79 -11.07 -28.05 -1.71
CA ARG A 79 -10.20 -28.99 -2.44
C ARG A 79 -10.89 -29.56 -3.69
N LEU A 80 -12.20 -29.83 -3.61
CA LEU A 80 -12.98 -30.44 -4.69
C LEU A 80 -13.52 -29.41 -5.69
N CYS A 81 -14.03 -28.29 -5.20
CA CYS A 81 -14.80 -27.33 -5.98
C CYS A 81 -14.02 -26.04 -6.28
N GLY A 82 -12.81 -25.88 -5.75
CA GLY A 82 -12.00 -24.67 -5.90
C GLY A 82 -12.40 -23.53 -4.96
N PRO A 83 -11.84 -22.32 -5.16
CA PRO A 83 -12.00 -21.18 -4.26
C PRO A 83 -13.47 -20.84 -4.00
N VAL A 84 -13.81 -20.64 -2.72
CA VAL A 84 -15.18 -20.29 -2.28
C VAL A 84 -15.65 -18.99 -2.95
N TYR A 85 -14.74 -18.06 -3.21
CA TYR A 85 -15.01 -16.78 -3.85
C TYR A 85 -15.84 -16.87 -5.14
N PHE A 86 -15.60 -17.87 -5.99
CA PHE A 86 -16.32 -18.03 -7.26
C PHE A 86 -17.64 -18.79 -7.14
N ARG A 87 -17.94 -19.32 -5.95
CA ARG A 87 -19.12 -20.16 -5.69
C ARG A 87 -20.20 -19.42 -4.91
N TRP A 88 -19.86 -18.27 -4.31
CA TRP A 88 -20.84 -17.39 -3.71
C TRP A 88 -21.67 -16.68 -4.76
N MET A 89 -22.95 -16.45 -4.43
CA MET A 89 -23.87 -15.70 -5.30
C MET A 89 -23.61 -14.19 -5.26
N TYR A 90 -23.07 -13.68 -4.14
CA TYR A 90 -22.83 -12.25 -3.92
C TYR A 90 -22.04 -11.52 -5.03
N PRO A 91 -20.93 -12.07 -5.58
CA PRO A 91 -20.21 -11.42 -6.67
C PRO A 91 -21.09 -11.29 -7.94
N PHE A 92 -21.88 -12.32 -8.25
CA PHE A 92 -22.82 -12.30 -9.38
C PHE A 92 -23.96 -11.30 -9.16
N GLU A 93 -24.54 -11.26 -7.96
CA GLU A 93 -25.60 -10.30 -7.61
C GLU A 93 -25.11 -8.86 -7.71
N ARG A 94 -23.92 -8.57 -7.21
CA ARG A 94 -23.31 -7.23 -7.30
C ARG A 94 -23.02 -6.83 -8.74
N TYR A 95 -22.46 -7.74 -9.53
CA TYR A 95 -22.24 -7.50 -10.95
C TYR A 95 -23.56 -7.22 -11.69
N MET A 96 -24.60 -8.01 -11.43
CA MET A 96 -25.93 -7.78 -11.99
C MET A 96 -26.54 -6.45 -11.54
N LYS A 97 -26.30 -6.00 -10.30
CA LYS A 97 -26.70 -4.66 -9.83
C LYS A 97 -26.02 -3.56 -10.66
N VAL A 98 -24.72 -3.68 -10.93
CA VAL A 98 -23.98 -2.74 -11.79
C VAL A 98 -24.59 -2.73 -13.19
N LEU A 99 -24.76 -3.91 -13.80
CA LEU A 99 -25.33 -4.02 -15.16
C LEU A 99 -26.73 -3.40 -15.26
N LYS A 100 -27.57 -3.60 -14.25
CA LYS A 100 -28.91 -2.98 -14.16
C LYS A 100 -28.85 -1.46 -14.03
N GLY A 101 -27.83 -0.91 -13.35
CA GLY A 101 -27.58 0.53 -13.27
C GLY A 101 -27.01 1.14 -14.54
N THR A 102 -26.39 0.34 -15.42
CA THR A 102 -25.79 0.78 -16.68
C THR A 102 -26.73 0.68 -17.90
N VAL A 103 -28.03 0.48 -17.70
CA VAL A 103 -29.04 0.56 -18.78
C VAL A 103 -29.26 2.04 -19.13
N GLY A 104 -28.24 2.62 -19.77
CA GLY A 104 -28.06 4.02 -20.13
C GLY A 104 -26.59 4.18 -20.49
N VAL A 105 -26.30 4.52 -21.75
CA VAL A 105 -24.98 4.40 -22.41
C VAL A 105 -23.81 4.86 -21.51
N PRO A 106 -22.85 3.98 -21.15
CA PRO A 106 -21.62 4.41 -20.53
C PRO A 106 -20.60 4.83 -21.60
N SER A 107 -20.03 6.02 -21.45
CA SER A 107 -18.78 6.36 -22.15
C SER A 107 -17.69 5.42 -21.65
N SER A 108 -16.88 4.91 -22.57
CA SER A 108 -15.67 4.13 -22.29
C SER A 108 -14.74 4.94 -21.37
N GLN A 109 -14.81 4.71 -20.05
CA GLN A 109 -13.75 5.11 -19.15
C GLN A 109 -12.60 4.15 -19.38
N LYS A 110 -11.49 4.67 -19.92
CA LYS A 110 -10.24 3.92 -20.08
C LYS A 110 -9.79 3.39 -18.72
N MET A 111 -9.92 2.07 -18.57
CA MET A 111 -9.48 1.30 -17.42
C MET A 111 -7.95 1.42 -17.29
N GLY A 112 -7.46 1.81 -16.12
CA GLY A 112 -6.02 1.89 -15.80
C GLY A 112 -5.40 3.28 -15.80
N VAL A 113 -6.14 4.36 -16.09
CA VAL A 113 -5.58 5.72 -16.03
C VAL A 113 -5.64 6.26 -14.59
N SER A 114 -4.47 6.51 -14.03
CA SER A 114 -4.31 7.29 -12.81
C SER A 114 -4.85 8.71 -13.04
N LYS A 115 -5.75 9.19 -12.17
CA LYS A 115 -6.36 10.52 -12.33
C LYS A 115 -6.68 11.18 -10.99
N PRO A 116 -6.62 12.51 -10.90
CA PRO A 116 -7.11 13.23 -9.73
C PRO A 116 -8.63 13.08 -9.60
N LEU A 117 -9.11 13.01 -8.36
CA LEU A 117 -10.54 12.96 -8.02
C LEU A 117 -11.03 14.26 -7.37
N SER A 118 -10.11 15.12 -6.93
CA SER A 118 -10.40 16.44 -6.38
C SER A 118 -9.92 17.54 -7.32
N GLY A 119 -10.36 18.78 -7.07
CA GLY A 119 -9.76 19.96 -7.71
C GLY A 119 -8.26 20.06 -7.42
N CYS A 120 -7.53 20.64 -8.38
CA CYS A 120 -6.10 20.91 -8.27
C CYS A 120 -5.86 22.17 -7.42
N THR A 121 -4.90 22.10 -6.49
CA THR A 121 -4.32 23.27 -5.82
C THR A 121 -2.86 23.34 -6.20
N VAL A 122 -2.41 24.43 -6.82
CA VAL A 122 -0.99 24.59 -7.18
C VAL A 122 -0.26 25.31 -6.05
N SER A 123 0.85 24.74 -5.58
CA SER A 123 1.71 25.36 -4.58
C SER A 123 3.14 25.44 -5.08
N VAL A 124 3.81 26.57 -4.82
CA VAL A 124 5.26 26.65 -4.93
C VAL A 124 5.85 25.97 -3.70
N VAL A 125 6.66 24.94 -3.90
CA VAL A 125 7.24 24.14 -2.81
C VAL A 125 8.70 24.51 -2.55
N ASP A 126 9.20 24.13 -1.39
CA ASP A 126 10.63 24.26 -1.05
C ASP A 126 11.51 23.41 -1.99
N GLN A 127 12.66 23.95 -2.39
CA GLN A 127 13.55 23.30 -3.35
C GLN A 127 14.15 22.00 -2.81
N ASP A 128 14.51 21.95 -1.52
CA ASP A 128 15.09 20.74 -0.92
C ASP A 128 14.03 19.65 -0.82
N LEU A 129 12.79 20.03 -0.53
CA LEU A 129 11.65 19.10 -0.54
C LEU A 129 11.33 18.59 -1.96
N LEU A 130 11.35 19.46 -2.96
CA LEU A 130 11.17 19.05 -4.37
C LEU A 130 12.31 18.14 -4.83
N ASN A 131 13.55 18.44 -4.45
CA ASN A 131 14.71 17.62 -4.78
C ASN A 131 14.61 16.23 -4.15
N GLN A 132 14.08 16.11 -2.93
CA GLN A 132 13.82 14.79 -2.31
C GLN A 132 12.80 13.99 -3.13
N ALA A 133 11.68 14.60 -3.52
CA ALA A 133 10.67 13.94 -4.35
C ALA A 133 11.21 13.53 -5.71
N HIS A 134 11.95 14.44 -6.36
CA HIS A 134 12.57 14.22 -7.66
C HIS A 134 13.64 13.12 -7.61
N LEU A 135 14.51 13.14 -6.59
CA LEU A 135 15.53 12.10 -6.40
C LEU A 135 14.89 10.73 -6.25
N TYR A 136 13.81 10.61 -5.47
CA TYR A 136 13.08 9.35 -5.33
C TYR A 136 12.57 8.83 -6.68
N VAL A 137 12.02 9.70 -7.53
CA VAL A 137 11.60 9.33 -8.89
C VAL A 137 12.78 8.82 -9.69
N LEU A 138 13.91 9.52 -9.68
CA LEU A 138 15.10 9.12 -10.42
C LEU A 138 15.64 7.75 -9.96
N GLU A 139 15.71 7.51 -8.65
CA GLU A 139 16.18 6.25 -8.06
C GLU A 139 15.27 5.05 -8.38
N ASN A 140 14.00 5.32 -8.68
CA ASN A 140 13.00 4.30 -9.00
C ASN A 140 12.63 4.26 -10.50
N THR A 141 13.38 4.93 -11.36
CA THR A 141 13.17 4.91 -12.82
C THR A 141 14.20 4.02 -13.51
N GLU A 142 13.72 3.00 -14.23
CA GLU A 142 14.57 1.99 -14.89
C GLU A 142 15.62 2.59 -15.84
N GLU A 143 15.22 3.58 -16.66
CA GLU A 143 16.13 4.26 -17.60
C GLU A 143 17.26 5.05 -16.90
N VAL A 144 17.09 5.40 -15.61
CA VAL A 144 18.06 6.19 -14.84
C VAL A 144 19.04 5.29 -14.07
N LEU A 145 18.70 4.02 -13.83
CA LEU A 145 19.56 3.09 -13.07
C LEU A 145 21.00 2.99 -13.60
N PRO A 146 21.28 2.92 -14.92
CA PRO A 146 22.66 2.91 -15.42
C PRO A 146 23.43 4.19 -15.06
N TYR A 147 22.76 5.34 -15.01
CA TYR A 147 23.37 6.62 -14.64
C TYR A 147 23.67 6.69 -13.14
N ILE A 148 22.84 6.05 -12.30
CA ILE A 148 23.11 5.90 -10.87
C ILE A 148 24.40 5.08 -10.66
N GLU A 149 24.54 3.96 -11.36
CA GLU A 149 25.75 3.14 -11.29
C GLU A 149 27.00 3.92 -11.74
N GLN A 150 26.90 4.63 -12.86
CA GLN A 150 27.97 5.50 -13.35
C GLN A 150 28.35 6.59 -12.34
N HIS A 151 27.36 7.26 -11.74
CA HIS A 151 27.60 8.29 -10.73
C HIS A 151 28.26 7.69 -9.47
N MET A 152 27.84 6.50 -9.04
CA MET A 152 28.45 5.82 -7.91
C MET A 152 29.91 5.43 -8.18
N ILE A 153 30.24 5.02 -9.41
CA ILE A 153 31.63 4.78 -9.84
C ILE A 153 32.42 6.09 -9.87
N HIS A 154 31.82 7.17 -10.39
CA HIS A 154 32.43 8.49 -10.43
C HIS A 154 32.79 8.99 -9.02
N ILE A 155 31.87 8.92 -8.06
CA ILE A 155 32.12 9.30 -6.65
C ILE A 155 33.24 8.45 -6.05
N LYS A 156 33.23 7.13 -6.25
CA LYS A 156 34.27 6.22 -5.72
C LYS A 156 35.65 6.53 -6.29
N THR A 157 35.73 6.98 -7.54
CA THR A 157 36.96 7.35 -8.22
C THR A 157 37.45 8.74 -7.79
N ALA A 158 36.55 9.72 -7.70
CA ALA A 158 36.87 11.09 -7.27
C ALA A 158 37.26 11.16 -5.78
N TYR A 159 36.74 10.24 -4.95
CA TYR A 159 36.98 10.20 -3.51
C TYR A 159 37.50 8.85 -3.01
N PRO A 160 38.73 8.43 -3.38
CA PRO A 160 39.26 7.11 -3.05
C PRO A 160 39.29 6.80 -1.54
N LYS A 161 39.50 7.82 -0.70
CA LYS A 161 39.53 7.71 0.77
C LYS A 161 38.20 7.24 1.37
N PHE A 162 37.08 7.50 0.69
CA PHE A 162 35.74 7.17 1.18
C PHE A 162 35.12 5.95 0.47
N ARG A 163 35.88 5.27 -0.40
CA ARG A 163 35.40 4.15 -1.23
C ARG A 163 34.75 3.01 -0.45
N LYS A 164 35.13 2.81 0.83
CA LYS A 164 34.56 1.77 1.72
C LYS A 164 33.46 2.29 2.65
N ARG A 165 33.15 3.59 2.66
CA ARG A 165 32.14 4.19 3.55
C ARG A 165 30.78 4.29 2.86
N THR A 166 29.99 3.21 2.92
CA THR A 166 28.70 3.10 2.23
C THR A 166 27.76 4.28 2.51
N LYS A 167 27.55 4.63 3.78
CA LYS A 167 26.67 5.75 4.16
C LYS A 167 27.12 7.07 3.53
N TRP A 168 28.41 7.38 3.62
CA TRP A 168 28.96 8.60 3.03
C TRP A 168 28.80 8.64 1.50
N LEU A 169 28.99 7.50 0.83
CA LEU A 169 28.80 7.40 -0.62
C LEU A 169 27.34 7.66 -1.00
N GLN A 170 26.39 7.11 -0.24
CA GLN A 170 24.96 7.37 -0.47
C GLN A 170 24.61 8.83 -0.20
N ASP A 171 25.02 9.39 0.94
CA ASP A 171 24.76 10.80 1.27
C ASP A 171 25.35 11.74 0.20
N LYS A 172 26.54 11.41 -0.32
CA LYS A 172 27.17 12.16 -1.41
C LYS A 172 26.42 11.99 -2.72
N HIS A 173 25.99 10.77 -3.05
CA HIS A 173 25.16 10.49 -4.21
C HIS A 173 23.88 11.32 -4.16
N ASN A 174 23.09 11.20 -3.08
CA ASN A 174 21.81 11.87 -2.93
C ASN A 174 21.92 13.40 -3.04
N SER A 175 23.02 13.98 -2.55
CA SER A 175 23.25 15.43 -2.60
C SER A 175 23.77 15.95 -3.95
N THR A 176 24.40 15.13 -4.78
CA THR A 176 25.00 15.60 -6.05
C THR A 176 24.42 14.98 -7.32
N PHE A 177 23.59 13.94 -7.20
CA PHE A 177 23.16 13.15 -8.36
C PHE A 177 22.29 13.94 -9.33
N ILE A 178 21.32 14.73 -8.85
CA ILE A 178 20.42 15.52 -9.72
C ILE A 178 21.24 16.44 -10.63
N GLN A 179 22.17 17.21 -10.05
CA GLN A 179 23.00 18.12 -10.81
C GLN A 179 23.98 17.39 -11.74
N TRP A 180 24.57 16.28 -11.26
CA TRP A 180 25.46 15.46 -12.08
C TRP A 180 24.74 14.85 -13.28
N LEU A 181 23.53 14.31 -13.09
CA LEU A 181 22.71 13.70 -14.14
C LEU A 181 22.37 14.74 -15.22
N ARG A 182 21.96 15.95 -14.80
CA ARG A 182 21.68 17.06 -15.71
C ARG A 182 22.87 17.38 -16.62
N PHE A 183 24.07 17.52 -16.06
CA PHE A 183 25.28 17.79 -16.85
C PHE A 183 25.67 16.61 -17.73
N LYS A 184 25.55 15.38 -17.23
CA LYS A 184 25.89 14.17 -17.98
C LYS A 184 25.00 14.01 -19.21
N VAL A 185 23.69 14.16 -19.04
CA VAL A 185 22.73 14.10 -20.15
C VAL A 185 22.95 15.26 -21.11
N GLN A 186 23.22 16.48 -20.64
CA GLN A 186 23.51 17.62 -21.51
C GLN A 186 24.76 17.39 -22.39
N SER A 187 25.84 16.84 -21.83
CA SER A 187 27.06 16.51 -22.58
C SER A 187 26.82 15.45 -23.65
N GLU A 188 25.97 14.46 -23.39
CA GLU A 188 25.61 13.40 -24.35
C GLU A 188 24.75 13.91 -25.52
N LEU A 189 24.14 15.10 -25.40
CA LEU A 189 23.38 15.74 -26.48
C LEU A 189 24.25 16.58 -27.42
N GLU A 190 25.38 17.07 -26.92
CA GLU A 190 26.33 17.88 -27.68
C GLU A 190 27.25 17.00 -28.55
N GLU A 191 27.47 15.76 -28.12
CA GLU A 191 28.06 14.72 -28.96
C GLU A 191 26.97 14.23 -29.93
N ASP A 192 27.24 14.12 -31.25
CA ASP A 192 26.32 13.68 -32.32
C ASP A 192 25.72 12.25 -32.14
N ASN A 193 25.84 11.70 -30.95
CA ASN A 193 25.34 10.41 -30.53
C ASN A 193 23.99 10.64 -29.81
N HIS A 194 22.87 10.38 -30.48
CA HIS A 194 21.51 10.47 -29.94
C HIS A 194 21.21 9.42 -28.84
N GLY A 195 22.10 9.26 -27.85
CA GLY A 195 22.04 8.19 -26.85
C GLY A 195 20.96 8.40 -25.77
N ALA A 196 20.63 9.64 -25.43
CA ALA A 196 19.66 9.95 -24.37
C ALA A 196 18.22 10.05 -24.90
N SER A 197 17.31 9.23 -24.33
CA SER A 197 15.87 9.23 -24.62
C SER A 197 15.23 10.60 -24.32
N GLU A 198 14.13 10.94 -24.99
CA GLU A 198 13.40 12.19 -24.71
C GLU A 198 12.93 12.24 -23.25
N ASN A 199 12.44 11.12 -22.70
CA ASN A 199 12.01 11.01 -21.32
C ASN A 199 13.15 11.31 -20.33
N LEU A 200 14.34 10.74 -20.57
CA LEU A 200 15.52 10.97 -19.73
C LEU A 200 15.92 12.44 -19.71
N ARG A 201 15.78 13.17 -20.83
CA ARG A 201 16.07 14.62 -20.88
C ARG A 201 15.14 15.41 -19.96
N TRP A 202 13.84 15.09 -19.97
CA TRP A 202 12.86 15.72 -19.09
C TRP A 202 13.11 15.38 -17.62
N LEU A 203 13.45 14.13 -17.31
CA LEU A 203 13.86 13.73 -15.96
C LEU A 203 15.11 14.48 -15.50
N ALA A 204 16.14 14.59 -16.34
CA ALA A 204 17.39 15.27 -16.01
C ALA A 204 17.23 16.79 -15.86
N ALA A 205 16.25 17.40 -16.54
CA ALA A 205 15.91 18.81 -16.38
C ALA A 205 15.25 19.11 -15.02
N GLY A 206 14.54 18.13 -14.47
CA GLY A 206 13.81 18.22 -13.20
C GLY A 206 12.37 18.72 -13.35
N PRO A 207 11.53 18.53 -12.33
CA PRO A 207 10.13 18.94 -12.35
C PRO A 207 9.95 20.44 -12.11
N ASN A 208 8.75 20.95 -12.44
CA ASN A 208 8.35 22.32 -12.16
C ASN A 208 8.23 22.58 -10.64
N MET A 209 8.69 23.75 -10.20
CA MET A 209 8.58 24.23 -8.81
C MET A 209 7.14 24.49 -8.37
N ALA A 210 6.26 24.84 -9.30
CA ALA A 210 4.84 24.97 -9.06
C ALA A 210 4.19 23.58 -9.16
N VAL A 211 4.05 22.91 -8.02
CA VAL A 211 3.57 21.53 -7.94
C VAL A 211 2.05 21.50 -7.78
N PRO A 212 1.31 20.79 -8.65
CA PRO A 212 -0.08 20.44 -8.43
C PRO A 212 -0.29 19.49 -7.25
N LEU A 213 -1.19 19.85 -6.33
CA LEU A 213 -1.61 19.04 -5.19
C LEU A 213 -3.09 18.65 -5.28
N TYR A 214 -3.39 17.46 -4.76
CA TYR A 214 -4.73 16.90 -4.75
C TYR A 214 -5.09 16.35 -3.36
N ARG A 215 -6.37 16.45 -3.03
CA ARG A 215 -6.93 15.87 -1.80
C ARG A 215 -7.28 14.40 -1.97
N SER A 216 -7.64 14.01 -3.20
CA SER A 216 -8.02 12.64 -3.56
C SER A 216 -7.50 12.30 -4.94
N TYR A 217 -7.00 11.08 -5.09
CA TYR A 217 -6.39 10.59 -6.33
C TYR A 217 -6.74 9.12 -6.57
N LEU A 218 -7.01 8.75 -7.82
CA LEU A 218 -7.25 7.38 -8.23
C LEU A 218 -5.99 6.81 -8.87
N ILE A 219 -5.43 5.74 -8.31
CA ILE A 219 -4.26 5.05 -8.85
C ILE A 219 -4.64 3.59 -9.09
N LYS A 220 -4.58 3.16 -10.36
CA LYS A 220 -4.88 1.76 -10.77
C LYS A 220 -6.21 1.22 -10.19
N GLY A 221 -7.23 2.07 -10.07
CA GLY A 221 -8.54 1.70 -9.53
C GLY A 221 -8.69 1.84 -8.00
N THR A 222 -7.62 2.15 -7.27
CA THR A 222 -7.65 2.39 -5.83
C THR A 222 -7.68 3.89 -5.55
N LYS A 223 -8.67 4.34 -4.76
CA LYS A 223 -8.78 5.74 -4.33
C LYS A 223 -7.87 5.97 -3.13
N PHE A 224 -6.99 6.97 -3.21
CA PHE A 224 -6.15 7.46 -2.13
C PHE A 224 -6.57 8.87 -1.75
N ASN A 225 -6.50 9.18 -0.46
CA ASN A 225 -6.81 10.50 0.08
C ASN A 225 -5.63 11.04 0.89
N MET A 226 -5.48 12.36 0.95
CA MET A 226 -4.65 12.98 1.98
C MET A 226 -5.32 12.85 3.35
N LYS A 227 -4.54 12.74 4.42
CA LYS A 227 -5.03 12.54 5.79
C LYS A 227 -6.06 13.59 6.23
N ALA A 228 -5.80 14.86 5.94
CA ALA A 228 -6.73 15.94 6.27
C ALA A 228 -8.08 15.83 5.54
N GLN A 229 -8.14 15.17 4.38
CA GLN A 229 -9.40 14.87 3.69
C GLN A 229 -10.10 13.67 4.32
N ASP A 230 -9.37 12.66 4.79
CA ASP A 230 -9.94 11.53 5.51
C ASP A 230 -10.56 11.93 6.85
N ASP A 231 -9.96 12.89 7.56
CA ASP A 231 -10.44 13.34 8.88
C ASP A 231 -11.83 13.98 8.87
N VAL A 232 -12.30 14.40 7.69
CA VAL A 232 -13.64 14.97 7.49
C VAL A 232 -14.60 13.99 6.82
N LEU A 233 -14.15 12.78 6.49
CA LEU A 233 -14.95 11.76 5.83
C LEU A 233 -15.24 10.59 6.78
N THR A 234 -16.28 9.81 6.44
CA THR A 234 -16.60 8.55 7.13
C THR A 234 -15.72 7.39 6.67
N THR A 235 -15.01 7.55 5.54
CA THR A 235 -14.14 6.55 4.94
C THR A 235 -12.67 6.93 5.10
N GLN A 236 -11.80 5.96 5.33
CA GLN A 236 -10.35 6.15 5.40
C GLN A 236 -9.69 5.60 4.15
N ASN A 237 -8.89 6.41 3.44
CA ASN A 237 -8.13 6.02 2.25
C ASN A 237 -6.68 6.57 2.24
N SER A 238 -6.19 7.11 3.36
CA SER A 238 -4.85 7.70 3.48
C SER A 238 -3.77 6.72 3.95
N GLY A 239 -4.13 5.53 4.40
CA GLY A 239 -3.16 4.52 4.86
C GLY A 239 -2.46 3.83 3.70
N VAL A 240 -1.13 3.76 3.76
CA VAL A 240 -0.29 3.13 2.73
C VAL A 240 0.69 2.13 3.29
N TYR A 241 0.93 1.08 2.52
CA TYR A 241 1.93 0.06 2.77
C TYR A 241 2.90 -0.03 1.59
N LEU A 242 4.20 0.05 1.87
CA LEU A 242 5.27 -0.14 0.90
C LEU A 242 6.07 -1.38 1.26
N LEU A 243 6.23 -2.31 0.33
CA LEU A 243 7.13 -3.46 0.48
C LEU A 243 8.45 -3.13 -0.23
N ALA A 244 9.50 -2.83 0.54
CA ALA A 244 10.80 -2.50 -0.01
C ALA A 244 11.79 -3.67 0.13
N HIS A 245 12.67 -3.83 -0.85
CA HIS A 245 13.79 -4.76 -0.80
C HIS A 245 14.99 -4.07 -0.15
N THR A 246 15.24 -4.33 1.14
CA THR A 246 16.26 -3.61 1.91
C THR A 246 17.34 -4.52 2.45
N MET A 247 18.57 -4.01 2.55
CA MET A 247 19.68 -4.70 3.18
C MET A 247 19.54 -4.62 4.71
N GLN A 248 19.20 -5.73 5.36
CA GLN A 248 19.14 -5.85 6.81
C GLN A 248 20.45 -6.33 7.39
N VAL A 249 20.81 -5.81 8.55
CA VAL A 249 21.96 -6.25 9.32
C VAL A 249 21.46 -6.69 10.69
N ALA A 250 21.85 -7.86 11.17
CA ALA A 250 21.29 -8.44 12.42
C ALA A 250 21.60 -7.60 13.68
N SER A 251 22.57 -6.70 13.60
CA SER A 251 22.95 -5.75 14.65
C SER A 251 23.74 -4.59 14.05
N ALA A 252 23.75 -3.42 14.70
CA ALA A 252 24.65 -2.32 14.33
C ALA A 252 26.15 -2.71 14.29
N LYS A 253 26.53 -3.84 14.90
CA LYS A 253 27.90 -4.40 14.91
C LYS A 253 28.14 -5.49 13.86
N ASP A 254 27.08 -6.02 13.25
CA ASP A 254 27.21 -7.09 12.25
C ASP A 254 27.55 -6.48 10.88
N LYS A 255 28.35 -7.19 10.08
CA LYS A 255 28.76 -6.78 8.73
C LYS A 255 28.07 -7.60 7.65
N ASN A 256 27.34 -8.65 8.03
CA ASN A 256 26.62 -9.49 7.10
C ASN A 256 25.23 -8.93 6.88
N SER A 257 25.08 -8.18 5.79
CA SER A 257 23.79 -7.70 5.35
C SER A 257 23.02 -8.79 4.60
N ILE A 258 21.84 -9.17 5.08
CA ILE A 258 20.89 -10.05 4.38
C ILE A 258 19.88 -9.16 3.66
N LEU A 259 19.70 -9.37 2.36
CA LEU A 259 18.63 -8.72 1.61
C LEU A 259 17.29 -9.34 2.01
N SER A 260 16.38 -8.55 2.60
CA SER A 260 15.06 -9.02 2.98
C SER A 260 13.97 -7.99 2.67
N ASN A 261 12.74 -8.48 2.54
CA ASN A 261 11.59 -7.64 2.26
C ASN A 261 11.15 -6.98 3.57
N MET A 262 11.21 -5.65 3.64
CA MET A 262 10.74 -4.87 4.79
C MET A 262 9.48 -4.10 4.40
N GLY A 263 8.43 -4.27 5.21
CA GLY A 263 7.17 -3.56 5.06
C GLY A 263 7.20 -2.24 5.82
N PHE A 264 6.93 -1.14 5.12
CA PHE A 264 6.77 0.20 5.69
C PHE A 264 5.30 0.58 5.69
N TYR A 265 4.85 1.15 6.80
CA TYR A 265 3.49 1.60 7.00
C TYR A 265 3.52 3.12 7.08
N GLY A 266 2.59 3.79 6.42
CA GLY A 266 2.58 5.24 6.35
C GLY A 266 1.19 5.82 6.22
N VAL A 267 1.11 7.13 6.46
CA VAL A 267 -0.09 7.94 6.26
C VAL A 267 0.22 9.01 5.23
N ILE A 268 -0.58 9.10 4.17
CA ILE A 268 -0.44 10.13 3.12
C ILE A 268 -0.77 11.49 3.72
N GLN A 269 0.19 12.40 3.72
CA GLN A 269 -0.01 13.79 4.11
C GLN A 269 -0.32 14.66 2.90
N GLU A 270 0.37 14.45 1.78
CA GLU A 270 0.16 15.22 0.55
C GLU A 270 0.25 14.30 -0.68
N ILE A 271 -0.55 14.61 -1.71
CA ILE A 271 -0.50 13.94 -3.01
C ILE A 271 -0.07 14.99 -4.04
N TRP A 272 1.07 14.75 -4.68
CA TRP A 272 1.68 15.65 -5.63
C TRP A 272 1.69 15.03 -7.03
N ASP A 273 1.43 15.81 -8.07
CA ASP A 273 1.84 15.47 -9.43
C ASP A 273 3.13 16.23 -9.77
N LEU A 274 4.24 15.53 -9.91
CA LEU A 274 5.48 16.16 -10.39
C LEU A 274 5.40 16.37 -11.89
N ASP A 275 5.34 17.63 -12.32
CA ASP A 275 5.24 18.03 -13.72
C ASP A 275 6.62 18.19 -14.37
N TYR A 276 6.96 17.28 -15.28
CA TYR A 276 8.18 17.30 -16.09
C TYR A 276 7.94 17.89 -17.49
N GLN A 277 6.92 18.74 -17.63
CA GLN A 277 6.42 19.37 -18.87
C GLN A 277 5.76 18.39 -19.84
N LYS A 278 6.43 17.27 -20.15
CA LYS A 278 5.95 16.27 -21.11
C LYS A 278 5.02 15.24 -20.48
N PHE A 279 5.25 14.92 -19.22
CA PHE A 279 4.49 13.95 -18.45
C PHE A 279 4.46 14.36 -16.98
N THR A 280 3.49 13.83 -16.24
CA THR A 280 3.39 13.99 -14.80
C THR A 280 3.60 12.65 -14.09
N ILE A 281 4.20 12.69 -12.90
CA ILE A 281 4.40 11.51 -12.06
C ILE A 281 3.73 11.75 -10.71
N PRO A 282 2.67 11.01 -10.36
CA PRO A 282 2.04 11.12 -9.05
C PRO A 282 2.93 10.51 -7.97
N VAL A 283 3.25 11.29 -6.94
CA VAL A 283 4.00 10.88 -5.75
C VAL A 283 3.21 11.20 -4.49
N PHE A 284 3.36 10.37 -3.48
CA PHE A 284 2.80 10.62 -2.15
C PHE A 284 3.89 11.06 -1.21
N ARG A 285 3.61 12.11 -0.44
CA ARG A 285 4.39 12.46 0.73
C ARG A 285 3.73 11.83 1.95
N CYS A 286 4.46 10.99 2.65
CA CYS A 286 3.93 10.16 3.73
C CYS A 286 4.66 10.42 5.04
N ASP A 287 3.91 10.34 6.14
CA ASP A 287 4.49 10.11 7.45
C ASP A 287 4.64 8.60 7.64
N TRP A 288 5.88 8.13 7.55
CA TRP A 288 6.21 6.72 7.74
C TRP A 288 6.37 6.38 9.22
N ILE A 289 5.79 5.26 9.64
CA ILE A 289 5.91 4.76 11.00
C ILE A 289 7.31 4.16 11.19
N ASP A 290 7.98 4.57 12.27
CA ASP A 290 9.28 4.05 12.68
C ASP A 290 9.17 2.59 13.16
N SER A 291 10.26 1.84 13.00
CA SER A 291 10.39 0.47 13.51
C SER A 291 10.04 0.29 14.99
N SER A 292 10.28 1.29 15.84
CA SER A 292 9.93 1.28 17.26
C SER A 292 8.43 1.41 17.53
N GLY A 293 7.67 1.92 16.55
CA GLY A 293 6.22 2.02 16.56
C GLY A 293 5.52 0.82 15.93
N LEU A 294 6.22 -0.30 15.71
CA LEU A 294 5.68 -1.51 15.07
C LEU A 294 5.77 -2.71 16.01
N VAL A 295 4.63 -3.38 16.23
CA VAL A 295 4.56 -4.63 16.99
C VAL A 295 3.64 -5.61 16.27
N VAL A 296 4.01 -6.89 16.23
CA VAL A 296 3.10 -7.97 15.86
C VAL A 296 2.69 -8.69 17.14
N ASP A 297 1.40 -8.76 17.42
CA ASP A 297 0.90 -9.39 18.63
C ASP A 297 0.87 -10.92 18.53
N GLU A 298 0.53 -11.60 19.63
CA GLU A 298 0.43 -13.07 19.69
C GLU A 298 -0.63 -13.66 18.74
N LEU A 299 -1.58 -12.84 18.29
CA LEU A 299 -2.62 -13.20 17.34
C LEU A 299 -2.20 -12.91 15.89
N GLY A 300 -1.00 -12.36 15.67
CA GLY A 300 -0.51 -12.03 14.33
C GLY A 300 -1.05 -10.72 13.76
N PHE A 301 -1.71 -9.88 14.57
CA PHE A 301 -2.08 -8.53 14.13
C PHE A 301 -0.86 -7.62 14.15
N THR A 302 -0.65 -6.90 13.05
CA THR A 302 0.29 -5.78 13.03
C THR A 302 -0.35 -4.57 13.69
N LEU A 303 0.28 -4.08 14.75
CA LEU A 303 -0.06 -2.89 15.50
C LEU A 303 0.94 -1.79 15.17
N VAL A 304 0.42 -0.59 14.90
CA VAL A 304 1.21 0.62 14.66
C VAL A 304 0.90 1.68 15.71
N ASP A 305 1.92 2.39 16.17
CA ASP A 305 1.77 3.65 16.89
C ASP A 305 1.96 4.80 15.89
N LEU A 306 0.86 5.43 15.49
CA LEU A 306 0.87 6.51 14.49
C LEU A 306 1.61 7.77 14.97
N SER A 307 1.93 7.89 16.27
CA SER A 307 2.71 9.00 16.79
C SER A 307 4.23 8.84 16.57
N LYS A 308 4.69 7.60 16.31
CA LYS A 308 6.10 7.25 16.13
C LYS A 308 6.52 7.43 14.67
N ILE A 309 6.63 8.67 14.22
CA ILE A 309 7.03 9.00 12.85
C ILE A 309 8.56 8.89 12.69
N GLY A 310 8.99 8.05 11.74
CA GLY A 310 10.37 7.85 11.31
C GLY A 310 10.65 8.42 9.91
N HIS A 311 11.80 8.05 9.34
CA HIS A 311 12.14 8.29 7.92
C HIS A 311 11.93 9.73 7.40
N ARG A 312 12.21 10.75 8.23
CA ARG A 312 11.95 12.17 7.88
C ARG A 312 12.71 12.69 6.65
N ASN A 313 13.78 12.01 6.26
CA ASN A 313 14.58 12.36 5.07
C ASN A 313 14.18 11.56 3.83
N ASP A 314 13.17 10.69 3.94
CA ASP A 314 12.70 9.80 2.88
C ASP A 314 11.17 9.69 2.97
N GLN A 315 10.49 10.82 2.71
CA GLN A 315 9.03 10.94 2.87
C GLN A 315 8.25 10.59 1.60
N PHE A 316 8.92 10.49 0.45
CA PHE A 316 8.26 10.36 -0.84
C PHE A 316 8.20 8.92 -1.31
N VAL A 317 7.13 8.59 -2.04
CA VAL A 317 6.98 7.30 -2.70
C VAL A 317 6.20 7.47 -4.00
N LEU A 318 6.52 6.67 -5.02
CA LEU A 318 5.69 6.63 -6.22
C LEU A 318 4.32 6.08 -5.85
N ALA A 319 3.26 6.78 -6.26
CA ALA A 319 1.89 6.36 -5.97
C ALA A 319 1.58 4.94 -6.49
N SER A 320 2.29 4.49 -7.54
CA SER A 320 2.15 3.19 -8.16
C SER A 320 2.76 2.01 -7.38
N GLN A 321 3.61 2.29 -6.38
CA GLN A 321 4.36 1.29 -5.59
C GLN A 321 3.64 0.90 -4.28
N VAL A 322 2.76 1.76 -3.76
CA VAL A 322 2.09 1.52 -2.48
C VAL A 322 0.82 0.68 -2.64
N LYS A 323 0.47 -0.02 -1.58
CA LYS A 323 -0.85 -0.65 -1.38
C LYS A 323 -1.63 0.16 -0.35
N GLN A 324 -2.94 0.24 -0.54
CA GLN A 324 -3.82 0.84 0.46
C GLN A 324 -4.00 -0.09 1.66
N ILE A 325 -3.96 0.50 2.85
CA ILE A 325 -4.26 -0.12 4.13
C ILE A 325 -5.13 0.81 4.97
N PHE A 326 -5.68 0.27 6.05
CA PHE A 326 -6.53 0.99 6.99
C PHE A 326 -5.99 0.81 8.39
N PHE A 327 -6.05 1.88 9.18
CA PHE A 327 -5.72 1.86 10.60
C PHE A 327 -7.02 1.87 11.41
N VAL A 328 -7.18 0.90 12.29
CA VAL A 328 -8.33 0.81 13.21
C VAL A 328 -7.80 0.85 14.62
N ASP A 329 -8.26 1.80 15.44
CA ASP A 329 -7.83 1.92 16.84
C ASP A 329 -8.00 0.59 17.58
N ASP A 330 -6.96 0.15 18.29
CA ASP A 330 -7.02 -1.06 19.09
C ASP A 330 -7.90 -0.80 20.33
N PRO A 331 -9.04 -1.51 20.48
CA PRO A 331 -9.91 -1.33 21.64
C PRO A 331 -9.22 -1.64 22.98
N MET A 332 -8.16 -2.46 22.99
CA MET A 332 -7.38 -2.77 24.19
C MET A 332 -6.34 -1.69 24.52
N HIS A 333 -5.78 -1.04 23.50
CA HIS A 333 -4.67 -0.09 23.64
C HIS A 333 -4.86 1.09 22.69
N ARG A 334 -5.54 2.15 23.14
CA ARG A 334 -5.92 3.31 22.31
C ARG A 334 -4.75 4.07 21.67
N SER A 335 -3.51 3.87 22.12
CA SER A 335 -2.33 4.45 21.48
C SER A 335 -1.83 3.66 20.26
N TRP A 336 -2.42 2.50 20.00
CA TRP A 336 -2.07 1.61 18.91
C TRP A 336 -3.25 1.47 17.95
N SER A 337 -2.96 1.32 16.67
CA SER A 337 -3.94 0.99 15.64
C SER A 337 -3.58 -0.34 15.01
N VAL A 338 -4.57 -1.20 14.82
CA VAL A 338 -4.45 -2.43 14.03
C VAL A 338 -4.41 -2.08 12.55
N VAL A 339 -3.43 -2.61 11.83
CA VAL A 339 -3.34 -2.48 10.38
C VAL A 339 -4.19 -3.55 9.70
N LEU A 340 -5.07 -3.10 8.81
CA LEU A 340 -5.89 -3.97 7.98
C LEU A 340 -5.59 -3.71 6.50
N SER A 341 -5.43 -4.79 5.73
CA SER A 341 -5.37 -4.72 4.27
C SER A 341 -6.64 -5.35 3.70
N MET A 342 -7.37 -4.57 2.91
CA MET A 342 -8.50 -5.10 2.17
C MET A 342 -7.98 -5.80 0.90
N PRO A 343 -8.48 -7.01 0.58
CA PRO A 343 -8.17 -7.62 -0.72
C PRO A 343 -8.64 -6.68 -1.84
N ASN A 344 -7.83 -6.55 -2.90
CA ASN A 344 -8.18 -5.75 -4.08
C ASN A 344 -9.57 -6.14 -4.58
N ARG A 345 -10.53 -5.24 -4.41
CA ARG A 345 -11.88 -5.39 -4.98
C ARG A 345 -11.78 -5.02 -6.46
N GLU A 346 -11.75 -6.02 -7.34
CA GLU A 346 -11.86 -5.79 -8.79
C GLU A 346 -13.29 -5.43 -9.23
N TYR A 347 -14.24 -5.30 -8.29
CA TYR A 347 -15.57 -4.78 -8.59
C TYR A 347 -15.55 -3.25 -8.51
N ASN A 348 -15.79 -2.62 -9.66
CA ASN A 348 -15.87 -1.17 -9.83
C ASN A 348 -17.08 -0.59 -9.07
N ASP A 349 -16.87 -0.11 -7.84
CA ASP A 349 -17.84 0.73 -7.12
C ASP A 349 -17.83 2.21 -7.62
N VAL A 350 -17.57 2.44 -8.92
CA VAL A 350 -17.35 3.79 -9.49
C VAL A 350 -18.65 4.57 -9.76
N ILE A 351 -19.81 4.05 -9.36
CA ILE A 351 -21.05 4.84 -9.37
C ILE A 351 -21.43 5.08 -7.92
N GLY A 352 -21.00 6.24 -7.42
CA GLY A 352 -21.05 6.60 -6.01
C GLY A 352 -22.47 6.71 -5.45
N ASP A 353 -22.54 6.55 -4.13
CA ASP A 353 -23.66 6.96 -3.26
C ASP A 353 -23.88 8.50 -3.24
N GLU A 354 -23.28 9.27 -4.16
CA GLU A 354 -23.44 10.73 -4.29
C GLU A 354 -24.44 11.14 -5.39
N VAL A 355 -25.15 10.21 -6.03
CA VAL A 355 -26.24 10.52 -7.00
C VAL A 355 -27.63 10.31 -6.40
N LEU A 356 -27.78 10.48 -5.08
CA LEU A 356 -29.09 10.77 -4.47
C LEU A 356 -29.20 12.30 -4.27
N GLY A 357 -28.97 13.05 -5.35
CA GLY A 357 -29.50 14.40 -5.50
C GLY A 357 -30.93 14.29 -6.00
N ASP A 358 -31.83 14.99 -5.34
CA ASP A 358 -33.28 14.98 -5.52
C ASP A 358 -33.73 14.72 -6.96
N VAL A 359 -34.43 13.59 -7.17
CA VAL A 359 -35.26 13.41 -8.35
C VAL A 359 -36.45 14.36 -8.20
N ILE A 360 -36.33 15.56 -8.75
CA ILE A 360 -37.49 16.41 -9.01
C ILE A 360 -38.27 15.71 -10.12
N ILE A 361 -39.39 15.11 -9.75
CA ILE A 361 -40.41 14.65 -10.70
C ILE A 361 -41.17 15.90 -11.14
N GLU A 362 -40.88 16.41 -12.33
CA GLU A 362 -41.83 17.28 -13.02
C GLU A 362 -42.96 16.40 -13.55
N CYS A 363 -44.16 16.59 -12.98
CA CYS A 363 -45.41 16.06 -13.50
C CYS A 363 -45.95 16.94 -14.63
#